data_AF-A0A9E4F3B9-F1
#
_entry.id   AF-A0A9E4F3B9-F1
#
_cell.length_a   1.000
_cell.length_b   1.000
_cell.length_c   1.000
_cell.angle_alpha   90.00
_cell.angle_beta   90.00
_cell.angle_gamma   90.00
#
_symmetry.space_group_name_H-M   'P 1'
#
loop_
_entity.id
_entity.type
_entity.pdbx_description
1 polymer ?
#
loop_
_entity_poly.entity_id
_entity_poly.type
_entity_poly.pdbx_seq_one_letter_code
_entity_poly.pdbx_strand_id
1 'polypeptide(L)'
;MCFRVDPAGQDIADHDLDEVNREVLVRLFWEDPAFISSAMPGGRFSLRLCIVNHNTTWDDVRETLSAAERFGQDAFLRLRHPERGNGEEG
;
A
#
# COMPACT_ATOMS: atom_id res chain seq x y z
N MET A 1 7.69 -6.15 -10.91
CA MET A 1 8.44 -5.10 -10.19
C MET A 1 8.12 -5.21 -8.70
N CYS A 2 9.08 -4.97 -7.81
CA CYS A 2 8.83 -4.89 -6.36
C CYS A 2 9.09 -3.47 -5.87
N PHE A 3 8.22 -2.94 -5.01
CA PHE A 3 8.33 -1.58 -4.46
C PHE A 3 7.70 -1.50 -3.06
N ARG A 4 7.99 -0.41 -2.35
CA ARG A 4 7.38 -0.07 -1.05
C ARG A 4 6.85 1.35 -1.15
N VAL A 5 5.67 1.59 -0.60
CA VAL A 5 5.13 2.93 -0.38
C VAL A 5 5.74 3.47 0.91
N ASP A 6 6.46 4.57 0.81
CA ASP A 6 7.05 5.29 1.93
C ASP A 6 6.39 6.67 2.06
N PRO A 7 5.35 6.81 2.91
CA PRO A 7 4.56 8.04 3.02
C PRO A 7 5.24 9.14 3.84
N ALA A 8 6.30 8.83 4.59
CA ALA A 8 7.00 9.78 5.46
C ALA A 8 8.42 10.11 4.97
N GLY A 9 8.92 9.35 4.00
CA GLY A 9 10.34 9.36 3.65
C GLY A 9 11.19 8.64 4.69
N GLN A 10 12.46 9.01 4.81
CA GLN A 10 13.49 8.21 5.49
C GLN A 10 13.33 7.98 7.01
N ASP A 11 12.27 8.47 7.65
CA ASP A 11 12.14 8.53 9.12
C ASP A 11 11.05 7.58 9.70
N ILE A 12 10.68 6.54 8.94
CA ILE A 12 9.80 5.46 9.41
C ILE A 12 10.61 4.19 9.70
N ALA A 13 10.33 3.54 10.84
CA ALA A 13 10.97 2.28 11.20
C ALA A 13 10.58 1.18 10.20
N ASP A 14 11.51 0.27 9.89
CA ASP A 14 11.30 -0.76 8.86
C ASP A 14 10.07 -1.65 9.16
N HIS A 15 9.80 -1.93 10.44
CA HIS A 15 8.62 -2.66 10.90
C HIS A 15 7.31 -1.89 10.62
N ASP A 16 7.28 -0.60 10.94
CA ASP A 16 6.10 0.24 10.72
C ASP A 16 5.84 0.42 9.22
N LEU A 17 6.90 0.51 8.42
CA LEU A 17 6.82 0.55 6.97
C LEU A 17 6.29 -0.76 6.39
N ASP A 18 6.63 -1.91 6.98
CA ASP A 18 6.05 -3.20 6.62
C ASP A 18 4.54 -3.24 6.93
N GLU A 19 4.10 -2.76 8.09
CA GLU A 19 2.67 -2.69 8.44
C GLU A 19 1.89 -1.75 7.51
N VAL A 20 2.43 -0.58 7.20
CA VAL A 20 1.85 0.33 6.19
C VAL A 20 1.69 -0.39 4.84
N ASN A 21 2.73 -1.08 4.36
CA ASN A 21 2.66 -1.74 3.05
C ASN A 21 1.75 -2.98 3.06
N ARG A 22 1.58 -3.67 4.19
CA ARG A 22 0.58 -4.73 4.35
C ARG A 22 -0.83 -4.19 4.22
N GLU A 23 -1.12 -3.06 4.86
CA GLU A 23 -2.41 -2.38 4.74
C GLU A 23 -2.67 -1.93 3.30
N VAL A 24 -1.66 -1.37 2.61
CA VAL A 24 -1.78 -1.02 1.19
C VAL A 24 -2.14 -2.24 0.34
N LEU A 25 -1.50 -3.39 0.57
CA LEU A 25 -1.84 -4.62 -0.15
C LEU A 25 -3.30 -5.04 0.06
N VAL A 26 -3.76 -5.03 1.32
CA VAL A 26 -5.14 -5.40 1.65
C VAL A 26 -6.12 -4.47 0.96
N ARG A 27 -5.88 -3.16 0.99
CA ARG A 27 -6.76 -2.17 0.35
C ARG A 27 -6.76 -2.27 -1.17
N LEU A 28 -5.59 -2.44 -1.80
CA LEU A 28 -5.53 -2.69 -3.24
C LEU A 28 -6.32 -3.94 -3.63
N PHE A 29 -6.23 -5.02 -2.85
CA PHE A 29 -6.96 -6.24 -3.14
C PHE A 29 -8.49 -6.06 -3.12
N TRP A 30 -9.01 -5.19 -2.25
CA TRP A 30 -10.46 -4.98 -2.10
C TRP A 30 -11.02 -3.80 -2.91
N GLU A 31 -10.25 -2.73 -3.08
CA GLU A 31 -10.72 -1.45 -3.61
C GLU A 31 -10.22 -1.17 -5.03
N ASP A 32 -9.17 -1.86 -5.51
CA ASP A 32 -8.54 -1.59 -6.81
C ASP A 32 -8.85 -2.69 -7.84
N PRO A 33 -9.09 -2.34 -9.11
CA PRO A 33 -9.30 -3.34 -10.17
C PRO A 33 -8.04 -4.16 -10.50
N ALA A 34 -6.84 -3.70 -10.12
CA ALA A 34 -5.58 -4.39 -10.36
C ALA A 34 -5.22 -5.35 -9.22
N PHE A 35 -4.97 -6.61 -9.58
CA PHE A 35 -4.45 -7.60 -8.62
C PHE A 35 -2.94 -7.40 -8.38
N ILE A 36 -2.58 -7.02 -7.15
CA ILE A 36 -1.20 -6.92 -6.67
C ILE A 36 -0.90 -8.07 -5.71
N SER A 37 0.32 -8.62 -5.78
CA SER A 37 0.83 -9.59 -4.80
C SER A 37 1.87 -8.95 -3.88
N SER A 38 2.36 -9.67 -2.87
CA SER A 38 3.55 -9.27 -2.12
C SER A 38 4.79 -10.10 -2.48
N ALA A 39 5.95 -9.64 -2.03
CA ALA A 39 7.20 -10.38 -2.00
C ALA A 39 8.05 -9.89 -0.82
N MET A 40 9.06 -10.67 -0.40
CA MET A 40 9.99 -10.30 0.67
C MET A 40 11.46 -10.28 0.22
N PRO A 41 11.85 -9.38 -0.70
CA PRO A 41 13.26 -9.24 -1.09
C PRO A 41 14.09 -8.79 0.11
N GLY A 42 15.14 -9.55 0.46
CA GLY A 42 16.01 -9.22 1.59
C GLY A 42 15.31 -9.21 2.95
N GLY A 43 14.19 -9.92 3.09
CA GLY A 43 13.43 -10.00 4.35
C GLY A 43 12.51 -8.81 4.63
N ARG A 44 12.35 -7.87 3.69
CA ARG A 44 11.48 -6.69 3.84
C ARG A 44 10.18 -6.87 3.08
N PHE A 45 9.04 -6.54 3.67
CA PHE A 45 7.76 -6.62 2.98
C PHE A 45 7.70 -5.62 1.83
N SER A 46 7.31 -6.08 0.64
CA SER A 46 7.20 -5.25 -0.57
C SER A 46 5.96 -5.63 -1.37
N LEU A 47 5.36 -4.64 -2.00
CA LEU A 47 4.32 -4.81 -3.02
C LEU A 47 4.96 -5.28 -4.32
N ARG A 48 4.25 -6.13 -5.07
CA ARG A 48 4.71 -6.71 -6.33
C ARG A 48 3.65 -6.54 -7.42
N LEU A 49 3.96 -5.65 -8.36
CA LEU A 49 3.17 -5.42 -9.57
C LEU A 49 3.75 -6.23 -10.74
N CYS A 50 2.91 -7.09 -11.31
CA CYS A 50 3.24 -7.91 -12.48
C CYS A 50 2.28 -7.58 -13.61
N ILE A 51 2.76 -6.83 -14.60
CA ILE A 51 1.97 -6.47 -15.78
C ILE A 51 2.14 -7.59 -16.81
N VAL A 52 1.15 -8.48 -16.88
CA VAL A 52 1.14 -9.63 -17.80
C VAL A 52 0.06 -9.51 -18.88
N ASN A 53 -0.92 -8.63 -18.66
CA ASN A 53 -1.97 -8.35 -19.63
C ASN A 53 -1.45 -7.34 -20.66
N HIS A 54 -1.53 -7.69 -21.95
CA HIS A 54 -1.07 -6.83 -23.04
C HIS A 54 -1.97 -5.62 -23.28
N ASN A 55 -3.20 -5.63 -22.75
CA ASN A 55 -4.11 -4.50 -22.81
C ASN A 55 -3.90 -3.49 -21.67
N THR A 56 -3.02 -3.78 -20.70
CA THR A 56 -2.71 -2.83 -19.63
C THR A 56 -2.03 -1.60 -20.22
N THR A 57 -2.63 -0.45 -19.97
CA THR A 57 -2.15 0.87 -20.38
C THR A 57 -1.30 1.50 -19.29
N TRP A 58 -0.64 2.61 -19.62
CA TRP A 58 0.06 3.41 -18.61
C TRP A 58 -0.88 4.09 -17.63
N ASP A 59 -2.13 4.36 -18.02
CA ASP A 59 -3.10 4.99 -17.12
C ASP A 59 -3.55 4.00 -16.05
N ASP A 60 -3.78 2.73 -16.39
CA ASP A 60 -4.05 1.68 -15.41
C ASP A 60 -2.92 1.56 -14.36
N VAL A 61 -1.66 1.62 -14.82
CA VAL A 61 -0.49 1.57 -13.94
C VAL A 61 -0.43 2.80 -13.03
N ARG A 62 -0.69 4.00 -13.56
CA ARG A 62 -0.69 5.24 -12.78
C ARG A 62 -1.80 5.26 -11.76
N GLU A 63 -3.00 4.79 -12.12
CA GLU A 63 -4.14 4.69 -11.20
C GLU A 63 -3.80 3.75 -10.04
N THR A 64 -3.25 2.57 -10.35
CA THR A 64 -2.83 1.59 -9.32
C THR A 64 -1.78 2.18 -8.37
N LEU A 65 -0.77 2.89 -8.91
CA LEU A 65 0.26 3.53 -8.09
C LEU A 65 -0.29 4.69 -7.25
N SER A 66 -1.20 5.48 -7.82
CA SER A 66 -1.88 6.58 -7.12
C SER A 66 -2.76 6.05 -5.98
N ALA A 67 -3.44 4.92 -6.19
CA ALA A 67 -4.18 4.22 -5.15
C ALA A 67 -3.24 3.73 -4.04
N ALA A 68 -2.11 3.11 -4.40
CA ALA A 68 -1.11 2.66 -3.43
C ALA A 68 -0.54 3.82 -2.58
N GLU A 69 -0.22 4.96 -3.20
CA GLU A 69 0.24 6.17 -2.51
C GLU A 69 -0.81 6.69 -1.51
N ARG A 70 -2.06 6.85 -1.97
CA ARG A 70 -3.18 7.30 -1.12
C ARG A 70 -3.41 6.36 0.05
N PHE A 71 -3.44 5.05 -0.19
CA PHE A 71 -3.62 4.06 0.86
C PHE A 71 -2.46 4.05 1.86
N GLY A 72 -1.24 4.27 1.40
CA GLY A 72 -0.06 4.37 2.26
C GLY A 72 -0.13 5.59 3.18
N GLN A 73 -0.55 6.75 2.64
CA GLN A 73 -0.78 7.95 3.45
C GLN A 73 -1.86 7.72 4.52
N ASP A 74 -3.00 7.16 4.14
CA ASP A 74 -4.09 6.86 5.09
C ASP A 74 -3.66 5.88 6.18
N ALA A 75 -2.94 4.82 5.80
CA ALA A 75 -2.43 3.81 6.74
C ALA A 75 -1.42 4.42 7.72
N PHE A 76 -0.52 5.27 7.21
CA PHE A 76 0.46 5.96 8.04
C PHE A 76 -0.18 6.93 9.02
N LEU A 77 -1.17 7.72 8.59
CA LEU A 77 -1.90 8.61 9.49
C LEU A 77 -2.62 7.84 10.60
N ARG A 78 -3.22 6.68 10.29
CA ARG A 78 -3.83 5.79 11.28
C ARG A 78 -2.81 5.24 12.27
N LEU A 79 -1.65 4.81 11.79
CA LEU A 79 -0.56 4.32 12.65
C LEU A 79 -0.06 5.40 13.62
N ARG A 80 0.02 6.66 13.17
CA ARG A 80 0.44 7.80 14.01
C ARG A 80 -0.65 8.32 14.95
N HIS A 81 -1.93 8.03 14.65
CA HIS A 81 -3.09 8.50 15.43
C HIS A 81 -4.09 7.37 15.70
N PRO A 82 -3.76 6.41 16.58
CA PRO A 82 -4.63 5.27 16.89
C PRO A 82 -5.96 5.65 17.55
N GLU A 83 -6.07 6.85 18.14
CA GLU A 83 -7.18 7.30 18.99
C GLU A 83 -8.40 7.89 18.24
N ARG A 84 -8.58 7.64 16.93
CA ARG A 84 -9.73 8.16 16.16
C ARG A 84 -10.62 7.08 15.53
N GLY A 85 -10.68 5.90 16.13
CA GLY A 85 -11.44 4.76 15.61
C GLY A 85 -12.23 3.99 16.66
N ASN A 86 -12.93 4.66 17.58
CA ASN A 86 -13.97 4.00 18.38
C ASN A 86 -15.00 5.00 18.92
N GLY A 87 -15.91 5.45 18.06
CA GLY A 87 -16.97 6.36 18.47
C GLY A 87 -18.06 6.46 17.42
N GLU A 88 -18.82 5.38 17.23
CA GLU A 88 -20.19 5.40 16.67
C GLU A 88 -20.83 4.02 16.93
N GLU A 89 -21.17 3.74 18.19
CA GLU A 89 -22.31 2.89 18.53
C GLU A 89 -23.44 3.83 18.96
N GLY A 90 -24.52 3.85 18.18
CA GLY A 90 -25.75 4.58 18.43
C GLY A 90 -26.92 3.87 17.78
#